data_AF-P97850-F1
#
_entry.id   AF-P97850-F1
#
_cell.length_a   1.000
_cell.length_b   1.000
_cell.length_c   1.000
_cell.angle_alpha   90.00
_cell.angle_beta   90.00
_cell.angle_gamma   90.00
#
_symmetry.space_group_name_H-M   'P 1'
#
loop_
_entity.id
_entity.type
_entity.pdbx_description
1 polymer ?
#
loop_
_entity_poly.entity_id
_entity_poly.type
_entity_poly.pdbx_seq_one_letter_code
_entity_poly.pdbx_strand_id
1 'polypeptide(L)' 'DLKVSDITRGSCRLSWKMPDDDGGDRIKGYVIEKKTIDGKAWTKVNPNCGSTTFVVPDLISEQQYLFRVRAE' A
#
# COMPACT_ATOMS: atom_id res chain seq x y z
N ASP A 1 -3.07 11.77 -0.72
CA ASP A 1 -4.21 10.87 -0.44
C ASP A 1 -3.95 9.46 -0.94
N LEU A 2 -4.37 8.44 -0.18
CA LEU A 2 -4.40 7.03 -0.60
C LEU A 2 -5.83 6.64 -0.99
N LYS A 3 -5.99 5.98 -2.14
CA LYS A 3 -7.26 5.50 -2.68
C LYS A 3 -7.21 3.99 -2.91
N VAL A 4 -8.33 3.32 -2.68
CA VAL A 4 -8.53 1.89 -2.95
C VAL A 4 -9.58 1.74 -4.03
N SER A 5 -9.29 0.95 -5.07
CA SER A 5 -10.18 0.64 -6.20
C SER A 5 -10.03 -0.83 -6.61
N ASP A 6 -10.80 -1.26 -7.62
CA ASP A 6 -10.67 -2.59 -8.26
C ASP A 6 -10.65 -3.74 -7.23
N ILE A 7 -11.58 -3.70 -6.27
CA ILE A 7 -11.65 -4.67 -5.19
C ILE A 7 -12.26 -5.97 -5.71
N THR A 8 -11.51 -7.06 -5.54
CA THR A 8 -11.95 -8.43 -5.83
C THR A 8 -11.90 -9.27 -4.55
N ARG A 9 -12.29 -10.55 -4.64
CA ARG A 9 -12.18 -11.50 -3.53
C ARG A 9 -10.73 -11.77 -3.07
N GLY A 10 -9.75 -11.54 -3.94
CA GLY A 10 -8.34 -11.88 -3.70
C GLY A 10 -7.36 -10.72 -3.79
N SER A 11 -7.82 -9.54 -4.19
CA SER A 11 -6.94 -8.39 -4.43
C SER A 11 -7.67 -7.06 -4.38
N CYS A 12 -6.91 -5.98 -4.25
CA CYS A 12 -7.40 -4.63 -4.50
C CYS A 12 -6.29 -3.78 -5.11
N ARG A 13 -6.66 -2.67 -5.75
CA ARG A 13 -5.71 -1.70 -6.28
C ARG A 13 -5.59 -0.52 -5.33
N LEU A 14 -4.35 -0.20 -4.96
CA LEU A 14 -3.99 1.02 -4.25
C LEU A 14 -3.48 2.05 -5.25
N SER A 15 -3.87 3.30 -5.07
CA SER A 15 -3.37 4.45 -5.82
C SER A 15 -3.13 5.62 -4.87
N TRP A 16 -1.95 6.24 -4.92
CA TRP A 16 -1.60 7.36 -4.08
C TRP A 16 -0.99 8.49 -4.91
N LYS A 17 -0.72 9.63 -4.28
CA LYS A 17 0.04 10.72 -4.87
C LYS A 17 1.46 10.71 -4.33
N MET A 18 2.41 11.14 -5.13
CA MET A 18 3.72 11.50 -4.62
C MET A 18 3.54 12.63 -3.58
N PRO A 19 4.28 12.62 -2.47
CA PRO A 19 4.26 13.74 -1.53
C PRO A 19 4.78 15.01 -2.24
N ASP A 20 4.26 16.16 -1.84
CA ASP A 20 4.64 17.46 -2.42
C ASP A 20 6.04 17.92 -1.96
N ASP A 21 6.53 17.38 -0.84
CA ASP A 21 7.84 17.67 -0.27
C ASP A 21 8.53 16.36 0.12
N ASP A 22 9.64 16.06 -0.55
CA ASP A 22 10.45 14.87 -0.31
C ASP A 22 11.50 15.08 0.80
N GLY A 23 11.43 16.19 1.56
CA GLY A 23 12.38 16.50 2.63
C GLY A 23 13.82 16.75 2.18
N GLY A 24 14.06 16.86 0.87
CA GLY A 24 15.37 17.13 0.27
C GLY A 24 16.13 15.91 -0.26
N ASP A 25 15.60 14.68 -0.15
CA ASP A 25 16.15 13.49 -0.82
C ASP A 25 15.17 12.96 -1.88
N ARG A 26 15.69 12.37 -2.96
CA ARG A 26 14.83 11.87 -4.04
C ARG A 26 14.14 10.59 -3.59
N ILE A 27 12.81 10.51 -3.70
CA ILE A 27 12.08 9.25 -3.52
C ILE A 27 12.65 8.19 -4.45
N LYS A 28 13.17 7.11 -3.85
CA LYS A 28 13.71 5.94 -4.53
C LYS A 28 12.60 4.93 -4.81
N GLY A 29 11.58 4.89 -3.95
CA GLY A 29 10.41 4.07 -4.15
C GLY A 29 9.37 4.19 -3.03
N TYR A 30 8.36 3.34 -3.12
CA TYR A 30 7.30 3.24 -2.13
C TYR A 30 7.27 1.85 -1.50
N VAL A 31 7.16 1.82 -0.18
CA VAL A 31 6.92 0.61 0.62
C VAL A 31 5.42 0.51 0.88
N ILE A 32 4.81 -0.59 0.41
CA ILE A 32 3.39 -0.90 0.65
C ILE A 32 3.30 -1.93 1.75
N GLU A 33 2.45 -1.67 2.75
CA GLU A 33 2.19 -2.58 3.85
C GLU A 33 0.70 -2.81 4.06
N LYS A 34 0.36 -4.03 4.50
CA LYS A 34 -0.98 -4.42 4.91
C LYS A 34 -0.99 -4.89 6.37
N LYS A 35 -2.11 -4.67 7.05
CA LYS A 35 -2.39 -5.20 8.39
C LYS A 35 -3.84 -5.68 8.44
N THR A 36 -4.12 -6.86 9.02
CA THR A 36 -5.50 -7.19 9.38
C THR A 36 -5.96 -6.28 10.52
N ILE A 37 -7.26 -6.01 10.62
CA ILE A 37 -7.80 -5.18 11.72
C ILE A 37 -7.40 -5.73 13.09
N ASP A 38 -7.52 -7.05 13.27
CA ASP A 38 -7.16 -7.77 14.50
C ASP A 38 -5.65 -8.00 14.66
N GLY A 39 -4.88 -7.77 13.59
CA GLY A 39 -3.45 -7.97 13.56
C GLY A 39 -2.68 -6.92 14.35
N LYS A 40 -1.61 -7.34 15.04
CA LYS A 40 -0.76 -6.41 15.81
C LYS A 40 0.34 -5.76 14.97
N ALA A 41 0.78 -6.38 13.87
CA ALA A 41 1.94 -5.96 13.11
C ALA A 41 1.62 -5.75 11.62
N TRP A 42 2.19 -4.70 11.04
CA TRP A 42 2.16 -4.45 9.61
C TRP A 42 3.09 -5.41 8.88
N THR A 43 2.64 -5.92 7.72
CA THR A 43 3.42 -6.80 6.86
C THR A 43 3.71 -6.09 5.54
N LYS A 44 4.98 -6.12 5.11
CA LYS A 44 5.39 -5.58 3.81
C LYS A 44 4.80 -6.43 2.69
N VAL A 45 4.06 -5.78 1.78
CA VAL A 45 3.53 -6.40 0.56
C VAL A 45 4.49 -6.19 -0.59
N ASN A 46 5.02 -4.96 -0.71
CA ASN A 46 6.04 -4.65 -1.69
C ASN A 46 7.05 -3.67 -1.06
N PRO A 47 8.35 -4.04 -0.98
CA PRO A 47 9.38 -3.20 -0.40
C PRO A 47 9.90 -2.11 -1.35
N ASN A 48 9.65 -2.20 -2.66
CA ASN A 48 10.16 -1.22 -3.62
C ASN A 48 9.22 -1.09 -4.83
N CYS A 49 8.19 -0.25 -4.70
CA CYS A 49 7.32 0.12 -5.80
C CYS A 49 7.79 1.44 -6.43
N GLY A 50 8.22 1.41 -7.69
CA GLY A 50 8.61 2.61 -8.45
C GLY A 50 7.44 3.38 -9.07
N SER A 51 6.21 3.08 -8.67
CA SER A 51 4.98 3.68 -9.21
C SER A 51 4.08 4.16 -8.08
N THR A 52 3.10 5.00 -8.39
CA THR A 52 2.11 5.51 -7.43
C THR A 52 0.84 4.66 -7.39
N THR A 53 0.88 3.45 -7.96
CA THR A 53 -0.21 2.49 -7.96
C THR A 53 0.33 1.08 -7.78
N PHE A 54 -0.40 0.26 -7.05
CA PHE A 54 0.01 -1.12 -6.78
C PHE A 54 -1.21 -2.01 -6.53
N VAL A 55 -1.22 -3.22 -7.10
CA VAL A 55 -2.25 -4.22 -6.83
C VAL A 55 -1.79 -5.09 -5.67
N VAL A 56 -2.50 -5.04 -4.55
CA VAL A 56 -2.22 -5.89 -3.38
C VAL A 56 -2.83 -7.27 -3.62
N PRO A 57 -2.02 -8.34 -3.71
CA PRO A 57 -2.52 -9.70 -3.84
C PRO A 57 -2.80 -10.34 -2.47
N ASP A 58 -3.29 -11.57 -2.53
CA ASP A 58 -3.46 -12.46 -1.38
C ASP A 58 -4.30 -11.84 -0.27
N LEU A 59 -5.43 -11.25 -0.67
CA LEU A 59 -6.50 -10.86 0.25
C LEU A 59 -7.46 -12.03 0.44
N ILE A 60 -8.05 -12.08 1.63
CA ILE A 60 -9.01 -13.11 2.00
C ILE A 60 -10.38 -12.43 2.06
N SER A 61 -11.37 -13.02 1.39
CA SER A 61 -12.77 -12.57 1.46
C SER A 61 -13.24 -12.55 2.91
N GLU A 62 -14.12 -11.61 3.25
CA GLU A 62 -14.62 -11.40 4.62
C GLU A 62 -13.57 -10.92 5.65
N GLN A 63 -12.31 -10.73 5.25
CA GLN A 63 -11.28 -10.14 6.12
C GLN A 63 -11.09 -8.65 5.85
N GLN A 64 -11.08 -7.86 6.91
CA GLN A 64 -10.78 -6.44 6.83
C GLN A 64 -9.26 -6.17 6.97
N TYR A 65 -8.76 -5.29 6.11
CA TYR A 65 -7.36 -4.90 6.04
C TYR A 65 -7.22 -3.37 6.13
N LEU A 66 -6.15 -2.94 6.80
CA LEU A 66 -5.61 -1.59 6.72
C LEU A 66 -4.41 -1.60 5.78
N PHE A 67 -4.30 -0.55 4.98
CA PHE A 67 -3.18 -0.35 4.07
C PHE A 67 -2.47 0.96 4.39
N ARG A 68 -1.15 0.96 4.24
CA ARG A 68 -0.35 2.18 4.27
C ARG A 68 0.75 2.12 3.21
N VAL A 69 1.13 3.31 2.76
CA VAL A 69 2.22 3.51 1.80
C VAL A 69 3.21 4.49 2.41
N ARG A 70 4.50 4.20 2.32
CA ARG A 70 5.59 5.06 2.80
C ARG A 70 6.59 5.29 1.68
N ALA A 71 7.06 6.53 1.53
CA ALA A 71 8.17 6.84 0.63
C ALA A 71 9.49 6.43 1.29
N GLU A 72 10.45 5.96 0.48
CA GLU A 72 11.83 5.61 0.85
C GLU A 72 12.83 6.27 -0.12
#